data_AF-C8PNB8-F1
#
_entry.id   AF-C8PNB8-F1
#
_cell.length_a   1.000
_cell.length_b   1.000
_cell.length_c   1.000
_cell.angle_alpha   90.00
_cell.angle_beta   90.00
_cell.angle_gamma   90.00
#
_symmetry.space_group_name_H-M   'P 1'
#
loop_
_entity.id
_entity.type
_entity.pdbx_description
1 polymer ?
#
loop_
_entity_poly.entity_id
_entity_poly.type
_entity_poly.pdbx_seq_one_letter_code
_entity_poly.pdbx_strand_id
1 'polypeptide(L)'
;MGKLSLKGMKPEEFYEEVANSFLKCRAFSNDELITFYKLPIEHKDPFDRIMIWQSIKSDYYFLSVDRQITKYERYGLKILT
;
A
#
# COMPACT_ATOMS: atom_id res chain seq x y z
N MET A 1 9.59 14.10 4.59
CA MET A 1 9.59 14.05 3.11
C MET A 1 8.47 14.94 2.61
N GLY A 2 8.73 15.79 1.61
CA GLY A 2 7.71 16.67 1.02
C GLY A 2 6.67 15.87 0.22
N LYS A 3 5.51 16.47 -0.03
CA LYS A 3 4.47 15.86 -0.89
C LYS A 3 5.04 15.66 -2.31
N LEU A 4 4.72 14.53 -2.94
CA LEU A 4 5.02 14.29 -4.34
C LEU A 4 4.32 15.37 -5.17
N SER A 5 5.10 16.22 -5.85
CA SER A 5 4.56 17.31 -6.67
C SER A 5 4.48 16.86 -8.13
N LEU A 6 3.31 16.39 -8.53
CA LEU A 6 2.98 16.01 -9.90
C LEU A 6 2.59 17.28 -10.66
N LYS A 7 3.58 18.09 -11.07
CA LYS A 7 3.42 19.43 -11.66
C LYS A 7 2.48 19.47 -12.89
N GLY A 8 1.17 19.58 -12.67
CA GLY A 8 0.17 19.67 -13.76
C GLY A 8 -0.08 18.36 -14.52
N MET A 9 0.46 17.24 -14.04
CA MET A 9 0.26 15.92 -14.63
C MET A 9 -1.15 15.42 -14.36
N LYS A 10 -1.79 14.88 -15.39
CA LYS A 10 -3.12 14.28 -15.27
C LYS A 10 -3.05 12.87 -14.70
N PRO A 11 -4.12 12.36 -14.08
CA PRO A 11 -4.15 10.99 -13.57
C PRO A 11 -3.83 9.92 -14.62
N GLU A 12 -4.28 10.11 -15.86
CA GLU A 12 -4.03 9.19 -16.97
C GLU A 12 -2.53 9.18 -17.34
N GLU A 13 -1.91 10.36 -17.41
CA GLU A 13 -0.48 10.52 -17.67
C GLU A 13 0.36 9.88 -16.56
N PHE A 14 -0.05 10.04 -15.30
CA PHE A 14 0.63 9.37 -14.18
C PHE A 14 0.58 7.85 -14.31
N TYR A 15 -0.58 7.30 -14.69
CA TYR A 15 -0.72 5.86 -14.88
C TYR A 15 0.16 5.34 -16.03
N GLU A 16 0.24 6.08 -17.13
CA GLU A 16 1.14 5.77 -18.25
C GLU A 16 2.63 5.84 -17.84
N GLU A 17 3.03 6.86 -17.08
CA GLU A 17 4.40 6.98 -16.56
C GLU A 17 4.77 5.81 -15.64
N VAL A 18 3.85 5.37 -14.77
CA VAL A 18 4.06 4.19 -13.93
C VAL A 18 4.26 2.95 -14.79
N ALA A 19 3.47 2.78 -15.86
CA ALA A 19 3.60 1.66 -16.79
C ALA A 19 4.93 1.66 -17.56
N ASN A 20 5.50 2.84 -17.83
CA ASN A 20 6.80 3.01 -18.48
C ASN A 20 8.00 2.97 -17.51
N SER A 21 7.74 2.86 -16.21
CA SER A 21 8.78 2.83 -15.18
C SER A 21 9.19 1.40 -14.79
N PHE A 22 10.08 1.27 -13.80
CA PHE A 22 10.40 -0.01 -13.17
C PHE A 22 9.35 -0.46 -12.13
N LEU A 23 8.36 0.39 -11.84
CA LEU A 23 7.26 0.08 -10.92
C LEU A 23 6.22 -0.77 -11.63
N LYS A 24 5.47 -1.55 -10.85
CA LYS A 24 4.38 -2.38 -11.37
C LYS A 24 3.12 -2.12 -10.57
N CYS A 25 2.01 -1.87 -11.28
CA CYS A 25 0.68 -1.84 -10.68
C CYS A 25 0.24 -3.28 -10.38
N ARG A 26 0.02 -3.59 -9.10
CA ARG A 26 -0.47 -4.91 -8.68
C ARG A 26 -1.95 -4.86 -8.40
N ALA A 27 -2.70 -5.71 -9.10
CA ALA A 27 -4.10 -5.94 -8.80
C ALA A 27 -4.27 -6.73 -7.49
N PHE A 28 -5.39 -6.51 -6.81
CA PHE A 28 -5.79 -7.36 -5.69
C PHE A 28 -6.23 -8.73 -6.19
N SER A 29 -5.80 -9.77 -5.48
CA SER A 29 -6.37 -11.10 -5.65
C SER A 29 -7.63 -11.27 -4.80
N ASN A 30 -8.54 -12.14 -5.24
CA ASN A 30 -9.74 -12.45 -4.47
C ASN A 30 -9.40 -12.99 -3.07
N ASP A 31 -8.35 -13.80 -2.95
CA ASP A 31 -7.89 -14.34 -1.66
C ASP A 31 -7.50 -13.23 -0.67
N GLU A 32 -6.87 -12.16 -1.13
CA GLU A 32 -6.56 -11.00 -0.28
C GLU A 32 -7.84 -10.30 0.17
N LEU A 33 -8.77 -10.07 -0.75
CA LEU A 33 -10.02 -9.38 -0.46
C LEU A 33 -10.90 -10.16 0.53
N ILE A 34 -11.12 -11.45 0.29
CA ILE A 34 -11.99 -12.27 1.16
C ILE A 34 -11.37 -12.51 2.54
N THR A 35 -10.05 -12.39 2.69
CA THR A 35 -9.38 -12.57 3.98
C THR A 35 -9.13 -11.26 4.71
N PHE A 36 -9.47 -10.11 4.12
CA PHE A 36 -9.23 -8.77 4.69
C PHE A 36 -9.86 -8.58 6.08
N TYR A 37 -11.03 -9.18 6.32
CA TYR A 37 -11.70 -9.10 7.62
C TYR A 37 -10.88 -9.68 8.79
N LYS A 38 -9.85 -10.49 8.49
CA LYS A 38 -8.93 -11.06 9.50
C LYS A 38 -7.92 -10.04 10.03
N LEU A 39 -7.72 -8.92 9.35
CA LEU A 39 -6.80 -7.87 9.79
C LEU A 39 -7.46 -6.98 10.85
N PRO A 40 -6.91 -6.91 12.08
CA PRO A 40 -7.46 -6.04 13.13
C PRO A 40 -7.47 -4.55 12.75
N ILE A 41 -8.38 -3.80 13.37
CA ILE A 41 -8.55 -2.37 13.11
C ILE A 41 -7.62 -1.59 14.06
N GLU A 42 -6.49 -1.13 13.53
CA GLU A 42 -5.55 -0.21 14.22
C GLU A 42 -5.44 1.14 13.49
N HIS A 43 -5.66 1.12 12.17
CA HIS A 43 -5.74 2.30 11.32
C HIS A 43 -7.21 2.59 10.94
N LYS A 44 -7.56 3.88 10.77
CA LYS A 44 -8.95 4.27 10.46
C LYS A 44 -9.26 4.17 8.97
N ASP A 45 -8.27 4.46 8.12
CA ASP A 45 -8.46 4.51 6.67
C ASP A 45 -8.57 3.08 6.09
N PRO A 46 -9.67 2.74 5.40
CA PRO A 46 -9.86 1.41 4.81
C PRO A 46 -8.89 1.13 3.65
N PHE A 47 -8.44 2.14 2.91
CA PHE A 47 -7.50 1.98 1.80
C PHE A 47 -6.09 1.68 2.31
N ASP A 48 -5.63 2.39 3.35
CA ASP A 48 -4.33 2.06 3.95
C ASP A 48 -4.32 0.64 4.51
N ARG A 49 -5.42 0.24 5.16
CA ARG A 49 -5.57 -1.12 5.69
C ARG A 49 -5.53 -2.18 4.61
N ILE A 50 -6.17 -1.96 3.46
CA ILE A 50 -6.18 -2.96 2.40
C ILE A 50 -4.80 -3.09 1.74
N MET A 51 -4.04 -1.99 1.61
CA MET A 51 -2.65 -2.02 1.12
C MET A 51 -1.71 -2.71 2.12
N ILE A 52 -1.90 -2.50 3.43
CA ILE A 52 -1.19 -3.21 4.49
C ILE A 52 -1.48 -4.72 4.41
N TRP A 53 -2.75 -5.09 4.28
CA TRP A 53 -3.14 -6.49 4.16
C TRP A 53 -2.52 -7.17 2.94
N GLN A 54 -2.57 -6.49 1.80
CA GLN A 54 -1.95 -6.96 0.57
C GLN A 54 -0.45 -7.23 0.73
N SER A 55 0.24 -6.35 1.46
CA SER A 55 1.68 -6.47 1.69
C SER A 55 2.03 -7.63 2.62
N ILE A 56 1.24 -7.83 3.69
CA ILE A 56 1.36 -9.00 4.58
C ILE A 56 1.14 -10.30 3.80
N LYS A 57 0.08 -10.36 2.99
CA LYS A 57 -0.29 -11.56 2.22
C LYS A 57 0.70 -11.91 1.12
N SER A 58 1.40 -10.92 0.59
CA SER A 58 2.34 -11.07 -0.53
C SER A 58 3.81 -11.03 -0.11
N ASP A 59 4.08 -11.01 1.20
CA ASP A 59 5.43 -10.93 1.79
C ASP A 59 6.24 -9.71 1.33
N TYR A 60 5.57 -8.59 1.03
CA TYR A 60 6.21 -7.35 0.60
C TYR A 60 6.57 -6.45 1.79
N TYR A 61 7.60 -5.64 1.57
CA TYR A 61 7.91 -4.50 2.42
C TYR A 61 6.97 -3.34 2.11
N PHE A 62 6.40 -2.76 3.16
CA PHE A 62 5.55 -1.58 3.08
C PHE A 62 6.37 -0.33 3.40
N LEU A 63 6.42 0.61 2.46
CA LEU A 63 7.12 1.88 2.62
C LEU A 63 6.10 2.98 2.89
N SER A 64 6.18 3.62 4.05
CA SER A 64 5.34 4.77 4.37
C SER A 64 5.98 5.67 5.42
N VAL A 65 5.63 6.96 5.37
CA VAL A 65 5.99 7.95 6.39
C VAL A 65 5.02 7.95 7.57
N ASP A 66 3.88 7.26 7.45
CA ASP A 66 2.91 7.15 8.54
C ASP A 66 3.37 6.13 9.59
N ARG A 67 3.67 6.64 10.79
CA ARG A 67 4.09 5.85 11.94
C ARG A 67 2.98 5.00 12.52
N GLN A 68 1.70 5.26 12.24
CA GLN A 68 0.62 4.40 12.74
C GLN A 68 0.68 2.99 12.15
N ILE A 69 1.33 2.83 11.00
CA ILE A 69 1.44 1.57 10.28
C ILE A 69 2.36 0.58 10.99
N THR A 70 3.31 1.05 11.82
CA THR A 70 4.19 0.17 12.62
C THR A 70 3.42 -0.71 13.61
N LYS A 71 2.21 -0.31 14.00
CA LYS A 71 1.31 -1.15 14.82
C LYS A 71 1.00 -2.50 14.16
N TYR A 72 1.14 -2.60 12.83
CA TYR A 72 0.88 -3.80 12.06
C TYR A 72 2.07 -4.75 11.93
N GLU A 73 3.28 -4.39 12.39
CA GLU A 73 4.43 -5.30 12.41
C GLU A 73 4.13 -6.56 13.23
N ARG A 74 3.37 -6.42 14.33
CA ARG A 74 2.91 -7.55 15.15
C ARG A 74 1.99 -8.54 14.41
N TYR A 75 1.37 -8.09 13.31
CA TYR A 75 0.50 -8.90 12.44
C TYR A 75 1.24 -9.39 11.18
N GLY A 76 2.58 -9.25 11.13
CA GLY A 76 3.42 -9.74 10.05
C GLY A 76 3.76 -8.71 8.96
N LEU A 77 3.42 -7.43 9.16
CA LEU A 77 3.82 -6.39 8.21
C LEU A 77 5.34 -6.18 8.28
N LYS A 78 6.01 -6.22 7.13
CA LYS A 78 7.41 -5.80 7.01
C LYS A 78 7.44 -4.33 6.59
N ILE A 79 8.21 -3.51 7.29
CA ILE A 79 8.33 -2.07 6.99
C ILE A 79 9.75 -1.76 6.54
N LEU A 80 9.87 -0.88 5.56
CA LEU A 80 11.15 -0.28 5.17
C LEU A 80 11.12 1.19 5.60
N THR A 81 12.04 1.62 6.45
CA THR A 81 12.17 3.00 6.97
C THR A 81 13.43 3.68 6.48
#